data_AF-A0A940CSC4-F1
#
_entry.id   AF-A0A940CSC4-F1
#
_cell.length_a   1.000
_cell.length_b   1.000
_cell.length_c   1.000
_cell.angle_alpha   90.00
_cell.angle_beta   90.00
_cell.angle_gamma   90.00
#
_symmetry.space_group_name_H-M   'P 1'
#
loop_
_entity.id
_entity.type
_entity.pdbx_description
1 polymer ?
#
loop_
_entity_poly.entity_id
_entity_poly.type
_entity_poly.pdbx_seq_one_letter_code
_entity_poly.pdbx_strand_id
1 'polypeptide(L)'
;MERLPLGIIVLIVVSVLIYLGLAHRVLDRMRLNDKTALVILGLMIVGSLIDLPLTKGNITVALNIGGGLVPIGLAFYLLGKAEHNRERINALMGALVTGAVVFVIGTYLMTGLTEPAGRYAVIDVLYIYPIVAAVIAYAAGRSRRGAFVSATLGVLLADIFHLINLAGRNIPGMVHIGGAGAFDVLVISGVLAVLLVEIVGEARERLQGGPQSEGRGEGTLAALKSPEDKGGRENEN
;
A
#
# COMPACT_ATOMS: atom_id res chain seq x y z
N MET A 1 23.87 -21.87 7.99
CA MET A 1 22.44 -21.53 8.18
C MET A 1 22.05 -20.65 7.02
N GLU A 2 21.31 -21.17 6.05
CA GLU A 2 20.78 -20.32 4.97
C GLU A 2 19.75 -19.36 5.56
N ARG A 3 20.05 -18.07 5.53
CA ARG A 3 19.10 -17.04 5.95
C ARG A 3 18.06 -16.96 4.85
N LEU A 4 16.79 -17.22 5.18
CA LEU A 4 15.69 -16.96 4.26
C LEU A 4 15.78 -15.50 3.78
N PRO A 5 15.66 -15.23 2.47
CA PRO A 5 15.59 -13.87 1.96
C PRO A 5 14.50 -13.09 2.72
N LEU A 6 14.82 -11.87 3.14
CA LEU A 6 13.94 -11.05 3.98
C LEU A 6 12.55 -10.89 3.35
N GLY A 7 12.48 -10.80 2.02
CA GLY A 7 11.22 -10.79 1.28
C GLY A 7 10.35 -12.02 1.57
N ILE A 8 10.90 -13.23 1.45
CA ILE A 8 10.16 -14.48 1.70
C ILE A 8 9.61 -14.50 3.13
N ILE A 9 10.39 -14.04 4.11
CA ILE A 9 9.93 -13.93 5.50
C ILE A 9 8.74 -12.98 5.60
N VAL A 10 8.85 -11.77 5.03
CA VAL A 10 7.75 -10.78 5.05
C VAL A 10 6.49 -11.35 4.39
N LEU A 11 6.63 -12.03 3.26
CA LEU A 11 5.52 -12.62 2.54
C LEU A 11 4.84 -13.75 3.32
N ILE A 12 5.63 -14.62 3.97
CA ILE A 12 5.09 -15.67 4.85
C ILE A 12 4.33 -15.02 6.01
N VAL A 13 4.91 -13.99 6.65
CA VAL A 13 4.25 -13.28 7.75
C VAL A 13 2.94 -12.65 7.28
N VAL A 14 2.93 -11.92 6.16
CA VAL A 14 1.71 -11.32 5.60
C VAL A 14 0.68 -12.39 5.27
N SER A 15 1.09 -13.50 4.66
CA SER A 15 0.21 -14.63 4.34
C SER A 15 -0.45 -15.20 5.60
N VAL A 16 0.33 -15.39 6.67
CA VAL A 16 -0.16 -15.88 7.96
C VAL A 16 -1.10 -14.86 8.61
N LEU A 17 -0.77 -13.56 8.59
CA LEU A 17 -1.65 -12.51 9.13
C LEU A 17 -3.01 -12.48 8.43
N ILE A 18 -3.03 -12.67 7.11
CA ILE A 18 -4.28 -12.75 6.33
C ILE A 18 -5.03 -14.03 6.68
N TYR A 19 -4.35 -15.18 6.71
CA TYR A 19 -4.96 -16.46 7.04
C TYR A 19 -5.59 -16.51 8.44
N LEU A 20 -4.93 -15.87 9.42
CA LEU A 20 -5.42 -15.75 10.79
C LEU A 20 -6.52 -14.67 10.95
N GLY A 21 -6.89 -13.97 9.89
CA GLY A 21 -7.90 -12.89 9.92
C GLY A 21 -7.42 -11.61 10.60
N LEU A 22 -6.13 -11.47 10.92
CA LEU A 22 -5.57 -10.27 11.53
C LEU A 22 -5.60 -9.07 10.57
N ALA A 23 -5.52 -9.34 9.26
CA ALA A 23 -5.68 -8.33 8.22
C ALA A 23 -7.15 -8.03 7.86
N HIS A 24 -8.12 -8.79 8.40
CA HIS A 24 -9.52 -8.76 7.98
C HIS A 24 -10.13 -7.35 8.01
N ARG A 25 -9.88 -6.59 9.08
CA ARG A 25 -10.35 -5.20 9.21
C ARG A 25 -9.83 -4.30 8.07
N VAL A 26 -8.56 -4.44 7.70
CA VAL A 26 -7.94 -3.63 6.64
C VAL A 26 -8.50 -4.06 5.29
N LEU A 27 -8.57 -5.36 5.04
CA LEU A 27 -9.09 -5.95 3.80
C LEU A 27 -10.55 -5.58 3.55
N ASP A 28 -11.41 -5.66 4.58
CA ASP A 28 -12.83 -5.29 4.50
C ASP A 28 -13.00 -3.82 4.13
N ARG A 29 -12.19 -2.93 4.72
CA ARG A 29 -12.18 -1.50 4.37
C ARG A 29 -11.65 -1.25 2.95
N MET A 30 -10.90 -2.20 2.38
CA MET A 30 -10.50 -2.22 0.98
C MET A 30 -11.51 -2.93 0.06
N ARG A 31 -12.65 -3.40 0.58
CA ARG A 31 -13.64 -4.20 -0.16
C ARG A 31 -13.07 -5.53 -0.68
N LEU A 32 -12.12 -6.10 0.05
CA LEU A 32 -11.51 -7.41 -0.21
C LEU A 32 -11.88 -8.35 0.93
N ASN A 33 -12.21 -9.59 0.60
CA ASN A 33 -12.29 -10.65 1.60
C ASN A 33 -10.95 -11.39 1.69
N ASP A 34 -10.76 -12.17 2.76
CA ASP A 34 -9.51 -12.86 3.04
C ASP A 34 -9.12 -13.85 1.92
N LYS A 35 -10.11 -14.54 1.33
CA LYS A 35 -9.88 -15.47 0.20
C LYS A 35 -9.32 -14.76 -1.02
N THR A 36 -9.93 -13.64 -1.42
CA THR A 36 -9.49 -12.81 -2.53
C THR A 36 -8.11 -12.24 -2.25
N ALA A 37 -7.83 -11.80 -1.02
CA ALA A 37 -6.51 -11.32 -0.63
C ALA A 37 -5.44 -12.40 -0.76
N LEU A 38 -5.71 -13.63 -0.30
CA LEU A 38 -4.79 -14.77 -0.45
C LEU A 38 -4.58 -15.14 -1.93
N VAL A 39 -5.65 -15.10 -2.75
CA VAL A 39 -5.53 -15.34 -4.20
C VAL A 39 -4.66 -14.28 -4.86
N ILE A 40 -4.88 -12.99 -4.56
CA ILE A 40 -4.04 -11.89 -5.07
C ILE A 40 -2.60 -12.11 -4.65
N LEU A 41 -2.35 -12.43 -3.38
CA LEU A 41 -1.00 -12.69 -2.88
C LEU A 41 -0.34 -13.87 -3.60
N GLY A 42 -1.07 -14.96 -3.82
CA GLY A 42 -0.62 -16.12 -4.62
C GLY A 42 -0.29 -15.74 -6.07
N LEU A 43 -1.14 -14.93 -6.71
CA LEU A 43 -0.90 -14.40 -8.06
C LEU A 43 0.34 -13.49 -8.11
N MET A 44 0.56 -12.69 -7.07
CA MET A 44 1.77 -11.87 -6.97
C MET A 44 3.01 -12.74 -6.86
N ILE A 45 2.98 -13.79 -6.04
CA ILE A 45 4.13 -14.70 -5.85
C ILE A 45 4.46 -15.43 -7.15
N VAL A 46 3.47 -16.12 -7.73
CA VAL A 46 3.68 -16.91 -8.95
C VAL A 46 4.00 -16.00 -10.14
N GLY A 47 3.28 -14.89 -10.27
CA GLY A 47 3.49 -13.91 -11.33
C GLY A 47 4.82 -13.17 -11.21
N SER A 48 5.46 -13.13 -10.03
CA SER A 48 6.78 -12.51 -9.85
C SER A 48 7.85 -13.19 -10.70
N LEU A 49 7.63 -14.45 -11.08
CA LEU A 49 8.55 -15.25 -11.90
C LEU A 49 8.39 -14.99 -13.40
N ILE A 50 7.44 -14.14 -13.81
CA ILE A 50 7.07 -13.95 -15.22
C ILE A 50 7.23 -12.47 -15.59
N ASP A 51 8.19 -12.20 -16.47
CA ASP A 51 8.40 -10.89 -17.08
C ASP A 51 7.91 -10.87 -18.52
N LEU A 52 7.08 -9.87 -18.84
CA LEU A 52 6.58 -9.61 -20.19
C LEU A 52 7.47 -8.54 -20.85
N PRO A 53 8.28 -8.89 -21.85
CA PRO A 53 9.05 -7.90 -22.60
C PRO A 53 8.11 -7.11 -23.52
N LEU A 54 8.09 -5.79 -23.36
CA LEU A 54 7.29 -4.83 -24.11
C LEU A 54 8.15 -3.93 -25.00
N THR A 55 9.35 -4.40 -25.39
CA THR A 55 10.40 -3.66 -26.09
C THR A 55 9.84 -2.67 -27.13
N LYS A 56 10.21 -1.39 -26.99
CA LYS A 56 9.86 -0.33 -27.94
C LYS A 56 11.13 0.35 -28.45
N GLY A 57 11.54 0.01 -29.67
CA GLY A 57 12.66 0.65 -30.35
C GLY A 57 13.97 0.51 -29.56
N ASN A 58 14.58 1.64 -29.21
CA ASN A 58 15.84 1.72 -28.44
C ASN A 58 15.66 1.65 -26.92
N ILE A 59 14.43 1.52 -26.41
CA ILE A 59 14.14 1.41 -24.98
C ILE A 59 13.54 0.03 -24.69
N THR A 60 14.20 -0.69 -23.79
CA THR A 60 13.70 -1.99 -23.33
C THR A 60 12.74 -1.75 -22.17
N VAL A 61 11.47 -2.12 -22.37
CA VAL A 61 10.47 -2.07 -21.31
C VAL A 61 10.13 -3.50 -20.93
N ALA A 62 10.14 -3.81 -19.63
CA ALA A 62 9.69 -5.10 -19.12
C ALA A 62 8.65 -4.89 -18.03
N LEU A 63 7.55 -5.64 -18.11
CA LEU A 63 6.47 -5.61 -17.13
C LEU A 63 6.40 -6.96 -16.42
N ASN A 64 6.66 -6.97 -15.12
CA ASN A 64 6.50 -8.16 -14.31
C ASN A 64 5.01 -8.39 -14.01
N ILE A 65 4.55 -9.64 -14.11
CA ILE A 65 3.14 -9.95 -13.85
C ILE A 65 2.80 -9.75 -12.37
N GLY A 66 3.62 -10.29 -11.47
CA GLY A 66 3.34 -10.28 -10.03
C GLY A 66 3.57 -8.92 -9.37
N GLY A 67 4.66 -8.25 -9.72
CA GLY A 67 5.07 -6.96 -9.17
C GLY A 67 4.49 -5.74 -9.88
N GLY A 68 4.02 -5.90 -11.12
CA GLY A 68 3.44 -4.83 -11.92
C GLY A 68 1.97 -5.08 -12.22
N LEU A 69 1.66 -6.08 -13.03
CA LEU A 69 0.30 -6.26 -13.57
C LEU A 69 -0.76 -6.50 -12.48
N VAL A 70 -0.50 -7.39 -11.53
CA VAL A 70 -1.43 -7.72 -10.43
C VAL A 70 -1.74 -6.50 -9.54
N PRO A 71 -0.77 -5.78 -8.96
CA PRO A 71 -1.04 -4.61 -8.14
C PRO A 71 -1.67 -3.45 -8.94
N ILE A 72 -1.32 -3.26 -10.21
CA ILE A 72 -1.98 -2.29 -11.09
C ILE A 72 -3.45 -2.67 -11.29
N GLY A 73 -3.73 -3.94 -11.57
CA GLY A 73 -5.09 -4.46 -11.69
C GLY A 73 -5.89 -4.27 -10.39
N LEU A 74 -5.27 -4.53 -9.25
CA LEU A 74 -5.87 -4.28 -7.94
C LEU A 74 -6.18 -2.79 -7.72
N ALA A 75 -5.26 -1.89 -8.09
CA ALA A 75 -5.51 -0.46 -8.00
C ALA A 75 -6.72 -0.03 -8.83
N PHE A 76 -6.83 -0.50 -10.08
CA PHE A 76 -8.02 -0.21 -10.91
C PHE A 76 -9.31 -0.82 -10.34
N TYR A 77 -9.25 -2.03 -9.80
CA TYR A 77 -10.38 -2.65 -9.09
C TYR A 77 -10.86 -1.78 -7.92
N LEU A 78 -9.93 -1.32 -7.07
CA LEU A 78 -10.24 -0.49 -5.90
C LEU A 78 -10.76 0.89 -6.28
N LEU A 79 -10.21 1.48 -7.35
CA LEU A 79 -10.70 2.74 -7.91
C LEU A 79 -12.15 2.62 -8.39
N GLY A 80 -12.50 1.50 -9.05
CA GLY A 80 -13.88 1.20 -9.45
C GLY A 80 -14.82 0.97 -8.26
N LYS A 81 -14.31 0.46 -7.14
CA LYS A 81 -15.04 0.23 -5.88
C LYS A 81 -15.12 1.47 -4.97
N ALA A 82 -14.58 2.61 -5.37
CA ALA A 82 -14.75 3.86 -4.64
C ALA A 82 -16.23 4.30 -4.67
N GLU A 83 -16.75 4.67 -3.50
CA GLU A 83 -18.18 4.96 -3.30
C GLU A 83 -18.56 6.34 -3.83
N HIS A 84 -17.65 7.30 -3.76
CA HIS A 84 -17.90 8.69 -4.13
C HIS A 84 -16.92 9.16 -5.21
N ASN A 85 -17.42 9.98 -6.13
CA ASN A 85 -16.58 10.61 -7.16
C ASN A 85 -15.42 11.42 -6.55
N ARG A 86 -15.65 12.04 -5.39
CA ARG A 86 -14.60 12.77 -4.67
C ARG A 86 -13.46 11.85 -4.22
N GLU A 87 -13.76 10.63 -3.77
CA GLU A 87 -12.73 9.65 -3.40
C GLU A 87 -11.89 9.26 -4.63
N ARG A 88 -12.54 9.04 -5.79
CA ARG A 88 -11.86 8.72 -7.05
C ARG A 88 -10.96 9.85 -7.52
N ILE A 89 -11.47 11.08 -7.52
CA ILE A 89 -10.72 12.26 -7.95
C ILE A 89 -9.51 12.46 -7.04
N ASN A 90 -9.69 12.38 -5.71
CA ASN A 90 -8.59 12.48 -4.75
C ASN A 90 -7.54 11.39 -4.97
N ALA A 91 -7.97 10.15 -5.23
CA ALA A 91 -7.05 9.04 -5.48
C ALA A 91 -6.22 9.26 -6.75
N LEU A 92 -6.85 9.73 -7.83
CA LEU A 92 -6.20 10.03 -9.12
C LEU A 92 -5.28 11.25 -9.05
N MET A 93 -5.73 12.33 -8.40
CA MET A 93 -4.89 13.50 -8.12
C MET A 93 -3.70 13.11 -7.25
N GLY A 94 -3.92 12.30 -6.22
CA GLY A 94 -2.87 11.75 -5.38
C GLY A 94 -1.86 10.91 -6.16
N ALA A 95 -2.33 10.08 -7.10
CA ALA A 95 -1.46 9.33 -8.01
C ALA A 95 -0.62 10.27 -8.88
N LEU A 96 -1.24 11.28 -9.49
CA LEU A 96 -0.53 12.25 -10.33
C LEU A 96 0.56 13.00 -9.55
N VAL A 97 0.23 13.50 -8.36
CA VAL A 97 1.19 14.19 -7.48
C VAL A 97 2.30 13.24 -7.04
N THR A 98 1.95 12.02 -6.64
CA THR A 98 2.93 10.99 -6.25
C THR A 98 3.89 10.71 -7.40
N GLY A 99 3.38 10.47 -8.61
CA GLY A 99 4.20 10.20 -9.78
C GLY A 99 5.12 11.36 -10.15
N ALA A 100 4.61 12.59 -10.11
CA ALA A 100 5.41 13.78 -10.37
C ALA A 100 6.54 13.94 -9.34
N VAL A 101 6.23 13.79 -8.05
CA VAL A 101 7.23 13.94 -6.98
C VAL A 101 8.28 12.82 -7.04
N VAL A 102 7.86 11.56 -7.16
CA VAL A 102 8.77 10.41 -7.26
C VAL A 102 9.65 10.55 -8.50
N PHE A 103 9.09 10.94 -9.65
CA PHE A 103 9.88 11.21 -10.86
C PHE A 103 10.91 12.32 -10.66
N VAL A 104 10.54 13.43 -10.01
CA VAL A 104 11.46 14.53 -9.71
C VAL A 104 12.57 14.08 -8.76
N ILE A 105 12.24 13.31 -7.72
CA ILE A 105 13.23 12.74 -6.80
C ILE A 105 14.21 11.85 -7.57
N GLY A 106 13.70 10.92 -8.37
CA GLY A 106 14.55 10.03 -9.16
C GLY A 106 15.42 10.76 -10.17
N THR A 107 14.87 11.80 -10.82
CA THR A 107 15.57 12.52 -11.89
C THR A 107 16.59 13.53 -11.37
N TYR A 108 16.33 14.19 -10.24
CA TYR A 108 17.14 15.33 -9.80
C TYR A 108 17.84 15.14 -8.44
N LEU A 109 17.27 14.34 -7.55
CA LEU A 109 17.83 14.12 -6.21
C LEU A 109 18.70 12.87 -6.15
N MET A 110 18.34 11.83 -6.90
CA MET A 110 19.05 10.55 -6.93
C MET A 110 20.03 10.42 -8.13
N THR A 111 20.13 11.42 -9.00
CA THR A 111 21.12 11.44 -10.09
C THR A 111 22.48 11.96 -9.63
N GLY A 112 23.51 11.17 -9.92
CA GLY A 112 24.91 11.48 -9.59
C GLY A 112 25.57 10.34 -8.83
N LEU A 113 26.53 9.70 -9.50
CA LEU A 113 27.37 8.57 -9.08
C LEU A 113 26.74 7.19 -9.30
N THR A 114 27.32 6.51 -10.29
CA THR A 114 27.28 5.07 -10.55
C THR A 114 27.45 4.27 -9.27
N GLU A 115 26.35 3.79 -8.71
CA GLU A 115 26.17 2.61 -7.86
C GLU A 115 24.65 2.55 -7.56
N PRO A 116 24.06 1.41 -7.13
CA PRO A 116 22.61 1.27 -6.94
C PRO A 116 21.93 2.25 -5.95
N ALA A 117 22.69 3.15 -5.31
CA ALA A 117 22.27 3.93 -4.15
C ALA A 117 22.04 5.44 -4.40
N GLY A 118 22.22 5.95 -5.63
CA GLY A 118 22.02 7.37 -5.96
C GLY A 118 22.97 8.33 -5.24
N ARG A 119 22.77 9.64 -5.44
CA ARG A 119 23.65 10.74 -4.94
C ARG A 119 23.86 10.74 -3.42
N TYR A 120 22.96 10.10 -2.67
CA TYR A 120 23.06 9.86 -1.24
C TYR A 120 23.17 8.36 -1.01
N ALA A 121 24.38 7.80 -1.18
CA ALA A 121 24.70 6.37 -1.15
C ALA A 121 24.40 5.61 0.17
N VAL A 122 23.55 6.17 1.03
CA VAL A 122 23.15 5.66 2.35
C VAL A 122 21.71 5.11 2.34
N ILE A 123 20.85 5.54 1.41
CA ILE A 123 19.43 5.13 1.38
C ILE A 123 19.02 4.72 -0.04
N ASP A 124 18.62 3.45 -0.18
CA ASP A 124 18.12 2.87 -1.44
C ASP A 124 16.78 3.51 -1.86
N VAL A 125 16.60 3.64 -3.18
CA VAL A 125 15.33 4.02 -3.83
C VAL A 125 14.17 3.15 -3.34
N LEU A 126 14.43 1.87 -3.07
CA LEU A 126 13.48 0.91 -2.51
C LEU A 126 12.88 1.37 -1.16
N TYR A 127 13.57 2.24 -0.42
CA TYR A 127 13.05 2.80 0.84
C TYR A 127 12.44 4.19 0.64
N ILE A 128 13.09 5.07 -0.13
CA ILE A 128 12.65 6.47 -0.28
C ILE A 128 11.31 6.54 -1.00
N TYR A 129 11.18 5.86 -2.14
CA TYR A 129 10.00 6.03 -2.99
C TYR A 129 8.73 5.54 -2.30
N PRO A 130 8.71 4.36 -1.64
CA PRO A 130 7.52 3.93 -0.91
C PRO A 130 7.12 4.86 0.23
N ILE A 131 8.09 5.40 0.98
CA ILE A 131 7.79 6.32 2.08
C ILE A 131 7.15 7.60 1.53
N VAL A 132 7.76 8.20 0.50
CA VAL A 132 7.24 9.43 -0.12
C VAL A 132 5.85 9.17 -0.72
N ALA A 133 5.68 8.08 -1.46
CA ALA A 133 4.39 7.70 -2.04
C ALA A 133 3.32 7.49 -0.98
N ALA A 134 3.64 6.79 0.12
CA ALA A 134 2.72 6.56 1.23
C ALA A 134 2.27 7.87 1.90
N VAL A 135 3.21 8.79 2.15
CA VAL A 135 2.92 10.10 2.77
C VAL A 135 2.03 10.95 1.86
N ILE A 136 2.35 11.04 0.57
CA ILE A 136 1.54 11.79 -0.39
C ILE A 136 0.15 11.16 -0.52
N ALA A 137 0.07 9.84 -0.63
CA ALA A 137 -1.20 9.11 -0.72
C ALA A 137 -2.10 9.36 0.50
N TYR A 138 -1.53 9.29 1.71
CA TYR A 138 -2.23 9.63 2.96
C TYR A 138 -2.72 11.09 2.97
N ALA A 139 -1.91 12.02 2.47
CA ALA A 139 -2.28 13.44 2.38
C ALA A 139 -3.38 13.70 1.32
N ALA A 140 -3.34 12.99 0.20
CA ALA A 140 -4.31 13.12 -0.89
C ALA A 140 -5.70 12.60 -0.49
N GLY A 141 -5.76 11.54 0.31
CA GLY A 141 -7.00 10.98 0.81
C GLY A 141 -6.78 10.05 2.00
N ARG A 142 -7.72 10.07 2.95
CA ARG A 142 -7.66 9.23 4.16
C ARG A 142 -8.40 7.89 4.00
N SER A 143 -8.79 7.52 2.78
CA SER A 143 -9.38 6.20 2.54
C SER A 143 -8.28 5.18 2.22
N ARG A 144 -8.42 3.96 2.72
CA ARG A 144 -7.44 2.87 2.51
C ARG A 144 -7.33 2.55 1.01
N ARG A 145 -8.49 2.43 0.35
CA ARG A 145 -8.60 2.24 -1.11
C ARG A 145 -7.89 3.34 -1.88
N GLY A 146 -8.23 4.60 -1.59
CA GLY A 146 -7.67 5.76 -2.27
C GLY A 146 -6.15 5.85 -2.08
N ALA A 147 -5.66 5.60 -0.87
CA ALA A 147 -4.22 5.62 -0.60
C ALA A 147 -3.47 4.51 -1.34
N PHE A 148 -4.00 3.28 -1.38
CA PHE A 148 -3.42 2.21 -2.20
C PHE A 148 -3.34 2.62 -3.67
N VAL A 149 -4.43 3.17 -4.21
CA VAL A 149 -4.51 3.61 -5.62
C VAL A 149 -3.53 4.75 -5.89
N SER A 150 -3.49 5.79 -5.04
CA SER A 150 -2.58 6.93 -5.19
C SER A 150 -1.13 6.50 -5.17
N ALA A 151 -0.72 5.67 -4.22
CA ALA A 151 0.66 5.24 -4.13
C ALA A 151 1.05 4.32 -5.30
N THR A 152 0.23 3.30 -5.58
CA THR A 152 0.52 2.28 -6.61
C THR A 152 0.53 2.88 -8.01
N LEU A 153 -0.53 3.60 -8.40
CA LEU A 153 -0.60 4.24 -9.71
C LEU A 153 0.36 5.43 -9.80
N GLY A 154 0.68 6.07 -8.68
CA GLY A 154 1.65 7.15 -8.64
C GLY A 154 3.06 6.67 -8.98
N VAL A 155 3.52 5.57 -8.39
CA VAL A 155 4.82 4.97 -8.74
C VAL A 155 4.82 4.52 -10.20
N LEU A 156 3.74 3.87 -10.67
CA LEU A 156 3.59 3.54 -12.09
C LEU A 156 3.72 4.78 -13.00
N LEU A 157 3.09 5.90 -12.62
CA LEU A 157 3.21 7.14 -13.38
C LEU A 157 4.65 7.68 -13.38
N ALA A 158 5.40 7.52 -12.29
CA ALA A 158 6.80 7.90 -12.27
C ALA A 158 7.63 7.08 -13.28
N ASP A 159 7.40 5.77 -13.38
CA ASP A 159 8.05 4.92 -14.38
C ASP A 159 7.64 5.31 -15.81
N ILE A 160 6.36 5.65 -16.02
CA ILE A 160 5.87 6.15 -17.31
C ILE A 160 6.52 7.51 -17.66
N PHE A 161 6.65 8.42 -16.71
CA PHE A 161 7.33 9.71 -16.93
C PHE A 161 8.81 9.50 -17.24
N HIS A 162 9.47 8.55 -16.58
CA HIS A 162 10.83 8.16 -16.88
C HIS A 162 10.97 7.60 -18.30
N LEU A 163 10.07 6.69 -18.69
CA LEU A 163 10.00 6.15 -20.05
C LEU A 163 9.80 7.25 -21.10
N ILE A 164 8.86 8.17 -20.88
CA ILE A 164 8.61 9.31 -21.78
C ILE A 164 9.86 10.20 -21.88
N ASN A 165 10.56 10.45 -20.77
CA ASN A 165 11.79 11.25 -20.75
C ASN A 165 12.94 10.59 -21.52
N LEU A 166 13.10 9.26 -21.41
CA LEU A 166 14.08 8.51 -22.22
C LEU A 166 13.73 8.58 -23.72
N ALA A 167 12.46 8.35 -24.06
CA ALA A 167 11.99 8.38 -25.44
C ALA A 167 12.13 9.78 -26.06
N GLY A 168 11.72 10.82 -25.34
CA GLY A 168 11.82 12.21 -25.80
C GLY A 168 13.26 12.70 -25.99
N ARG A 169 14.24 12.09 -25.32
CA ARG A 169 15.66 12.42 -25.46
C ARG A 169 16.43 11.45 -26.36
N ASN A 170 15.78 10.42 -26.91
CA ASN A 170 16.41 9.32 -27.67
C ASN A 170 17.58 8.66 -26.92
N ILE A 171 17.47 8.53 -25.60
CA ILE A 171 18.49 7.89 -24.76
C ILE A 171 18.15 6.40 -24.69
N PRO A 172 19.05 5.49 -25.11
CA PRO A 172 18.87 4.06 -24.88
C PRO A 172 18.78 3.79 -23.38
N GLY A 173 17.84 2.94 -22.99
CA GLY A 173 17.60 2.70 -21.58
C GLY A 173 16.70 1.51 -21.34
N MET A 174 16.51 1.21 -20.05
CA MET A 174 15.71 0.11 -19.59
C MET A 174 14.75 0.60 -18.52
N VAL A 175 13.48 0.25 -18.66
CA VAL A 175 12.43 0.57 -17.69
C VAL A 175 11.77 -0.74 -17.27
N HIS A 176 11.95 -1.10 -16.00
CA HIS A 176 11.29 -2.25 -15.40
C HIS A 176 10.11 -1.76 -14.57
N ILE A 177 8.91 -2.23 -14.92
CA ILE A 177 7.71 -1.99 -14.13
C ILE A 177 7.44 -3.26 -13.34
N GLY A 178 7.55 -3.18 -12.01
CA GLY A 178 7.38 -4.35 -11.16
C GLY A 178 8.60 -5.28 -11.10
N GLY A 179 9.79 -4.83 -11.49
CA GLY A 179 10.96 -5.67 -11.76
C GLY A 179 11.44 -6.51 -10.57
N ALA A 180 11.14 -6.13 -9.33
CA ALA A 180 11.45 -6.94 -8.15
C ALA A 180 10.30 -7.89 -7.73
N GLY A 181 9.29 -8.07 -8.58
CA GLY A 181 8.13 -8.91 -8.31
C GLY A 181 7.31 -8.39 -7.13
N ALA A 182 6.88 -9.29 -6.24
CA ALA A 182 6.06 -8.94 -5.07
C ALA A 182 6.73 -7.97 -4.08
N PHE A 183 8.05 -7.72 -4.21
CA PHE A 183 8.80 -6.75 -3.40
C PHE A 183 9.15 -5.48 -4.16
N ASP A 184 8.53 -5.25 -5.31
CA ASP A 184 8.75 -4.03 -6.09
C ASP A 184 8.28 -2.77 -5.35
N VAL A 185 8.93 -1.65 -5.67
CA VAL A 185 8.58 -0.32 -5.17
C VAL A 185 7.09 -0.06 -5.36
N LEU A 186 6.52 -0.46 -6.50
CA LEU A 186 5.10 -0.28 -6.80
C LEU A 186 4.20 -0.99 -5.77
N VAL A 187 4.53 -2.22 -5.40
CA VAL A 187 3.80 -3.01 -4.39
C VAL A 187 3.99 -2.42 -2.99
N ILE A 188 5.25 -2.21 -2.59
CA ILE A 188 5.59 -1.75 -1.23
C ILE A 188 4.95 -0.39 -0.97
N SER A 189 4.93 0.50 -1.97
CA SER A 189 4.28 1.81 -1.86
C SER A 189 2.79 1.69 -1.56
N GLY A 190 2.08 0.83 -2.29
CA GLY A 190 0.65 0.59 -2.06
C GLY A 190 0.37 0.04 -0.66
N VAL A 191 1.12 -0.98 -0.25
CA VAL A 191 0.98 -1.59 1.09
C VAL A 191 1.30 -0.59 2.20
N LEU A 192 2.42 0.12 2.08
CA LEU A 192 2.85 1.10 3.09
C LEU A 192 1.85 2.26 3.20
N ALA A 193 1.27 2.71 2.10
CA ALA A 193 0.23 3.73 2.11
C ALA A 193 -1.02 3.28 2.89
N VAL A 194 -1.45 2.03 2.69
CA VAL A 194 -2.59 1.46 3.43
C VAL A 194 -2.27 1.34 4.92
N LEU A 195 -1.08 0.83 5.25
CA LEU A 195 -0.63 0.72 6.65
C LEU A 195 -0.58 2.09 7.33
N LEU A 196 -0.06 3.10 6.64
CA LEU A 196 0.00 4.47 7.17
C LEU A 196 -1.41 5.02 7.43
N VAL A 197 -2.35 4.84 6.50
CA VAL A 197 -3.76 5.22 6.72
C VAL A 197 -4.37 4.49 7.91
N GLU A 198 -4.11 3.19 8.05
CA GLU A 198 -4.70 2.40 9.14
C GLU A 198 -4.14 2.84 10.50
N ILE A 199 -2.82 2.91 10.64
CA ILE A 199 -2.15 3.27 11.90
C ILE A 199 -2.55 4.68 12.33
N VAL A 200 -2.48 5.65 11.42
CA VAL A 200 -2.80 7.05 11.76
C VAL A 200 -4.30 7.24 11.96
N GLY A 201 -5.12 6.53 11.19
CA GLY A 201 -6.58 6.52 11.35
C GLY A 201 -7.00 6.00 12.72
N GLU A 202 -6.48 4.84 13.12
CA GLU A 202 -6.75 4.27 14.45
C GLU A 202 -6.22 5.14 15.58
N ALA A 203 -4.99 5.67 15.46
CA ALA A 203 -4.42 6.54 16.49
C ALA A 203 -5.29 7.79 16.69
N ARG A 204 -5.78 8.39 15.60
CA ARG A 204 -6.67 9.55 15.67
C ARG A 204 -8.02 9.23 16.30
N GLU A 205 -8.62 8.09 15.96
CA GLU A 205 -9.89 7.65 16.55
C GLU A 205 -9.75 7.45 18.07
N ARG A 206 -8.64 6.86 18.53
CA ARG A 206 -8.34 6.70 19.96
C ARG A 206 -8.14 8.03 20.66
N LEU A 207 -7.42 8.97 20.04
CA LEU A 207 -7.19 10.32 20.58
C LEU A 207 -8.47 11.15 20.66
N GLN A 208 -9.45 10.88 19.79
CA GLN A 208 -10.73 11.60 19.74
C GLN A 208 -11.81 11.01 20.65
N GLY A 209 -11.45 10.11 21.58
CA GLY A 209 -12.36 9.56 22.59
C GLY A 209 -12.71 8.08 22.38
N GLY A 210 -12.11 7.40 21.40
CA GLY A 210 -12.41 6.00 21.09
C GLY A 210 -13.78 5.82 20.44
N PRO A 211 -14.20 4.57 20.14
CA PRO A 211 -15.55 4.33 19.63
C PRO A 211 -16.56 4.85 20.65
N GLN A 212 -17.42 5.79 20.26
CA GLN A 212 -18.55 6.14 21.10
C GLN A 212 -19.32 4.85 21.38
N SER A 213 -19.55 4.56 22.65
CA SER A 213 -20.38 3.45 23.12
C SER A 213 -21.86 3.61 22.76
N GLU A 214 -22.19 4.33 21.69
CA GLU A 214 -23.53 4.44 21.13
C GLU A 214 -23.91 3.10 20.47
N GLY A 215 -24.52 2.22 21.26
CA GLY A 215 -25.05 0.96 20.79
C GLY A 215 -24.81 -0.25 21.69
N ARG A 216 -24.16 -0.09 22.86
CA ARG A 216 -24.25 -1.14 23.89
C ARG A 216 -25.63 -1.05 24.52
N GLY A 217 -26.55 -1.89 24.04
CA GLY A 217 -27.84 -2.09 24.68
C GLY A 217 -27.65 -2.33 26.19
N GLU A 218 -28.58 -1.83 27.00
CA GLU A 218 -28.52 -1.79 28.46
C GLU A 218 -28.09 -3.13 29.11
N GLY A 219 -28.38 -4.26 28.45
CA GLY A 219 -27.94 -5.60 28.88
C GLY A 219 -26.41 -5.80 28.91
N THR A 220 -25.65 -5.12 28.06
CA THR A 220 -24.17 -5.22 28.04
C THR A 220 -23.53 -4.39 29.16
N LEU A 221 -24.19 -3.29 29.54
CA LEU A 221 -23.77 -2.44 30.67
C LEU A 221 -24.14 -3.11 32.00
N ALA A 222 -25.28 -3.81 32.06
CA ALA A 222 -25.69 -4.59 33.22
C ALA A 222 -24.77 -5.79 33.50
N ALA A 223 -24.21 -6.42 32.46
CA ALA A 223 -23.26 -7.53 32.60
C ALA A 223 -21.85 -7.07 33.04
N LEU A 224 -21.54 -5.77 32.92
CA LEU A 224 -20.28 -5.18 33.39
C LEU A 224 -20.39 -4.61 34.82
N LYS A 225 -21.57 -4.64 35.44
CA LYS A 225 -21.68 -4.39 36.89
C LYS A 225 -21.01 -5.54 37.62
N SER A 226 -19.82 -5.26 38.15
CA SER A 226 -19.06 -6.15 39.03
C SER A 226 -19.94 -6.61 40.21
N PRO A 227 -19.79 -7.85 40.71
CA PRO A 227 -20.60 -8.39 41.81
C PRO A 227 -20.57 -7.59 43.12
N GLU A 228 -19.65 -6.62 43.26
CA GLU A 228 -19.47 -5.81 44.46
C GLU A 228 -20.64 -4.83 44.73
N ASP A 229 -21.48 -4.51 43.74
CA ASP A 229 -22.57 -3.53 43.87
C ASP A 229 -23.91 -4.14 44.32
N LYS A 230 -23.94 -5.46 44.59
CA LYS A 230 -25.16 -6.19 45.04
C LYS A 230 -25.28 -6.37 46.56
N GLY A 231 -24.28 -5.96 47.34
CA GLY A 231 -24.25 -6.20 48.80
C GLY A 231 -24.85 -5.11 49.69
N GLY A 232 -25.37 -4.00 49.14
CA GLY A 232 -25.70 -2.80 49.92
C GLY A 232 -27.18 -2.56 50.25
N ARG A 233 -28.11 -3.47 49.92
CA ARG A 233 -29.57 -3.23 50.08
C ARG A 233 -30.35 -4.35 50.76
N GLU A 234 -29.70 -5.12 51.62
CA GLU A 234 -30.38 -6.05 52.53
C GLU A 234 -29.82 -5.82 53.92
N ASN A 235 -30.29 -4.77 54.60
CA ASN A 235 -30.26 -4.59 56.06
C ASN A 235 -30.89 -3.24 56.42
N GLU A 236 -32.21 -3.12 56.24
CA GLU A 236 -33.02 -2.14 56.96
C GLU A 236 -34.47 -2.66 56.97
N ASN A 237 -34.76 -3.45 58.01
CA ASN A 237 -36.10 -3.75 58.53
C ASN A 237 -35.97 -3.84 60.06
#